data_AF-A0A1C5UFN2-F1
#
_entry.id   AF-A0A1C5UFN2-F1
#
_cell.length_a   1.000
_cell.length_b   1.000
_cell.length_c   1.000
_cell.angle_alpha   90.00
_cell.angle_beta   90.00
_cell.angle_gamma   90.00
#
_symmetry.space_group_name_H-M   'P 1'
#
loop_
_entity.id
_entity.type
_entity.pdbx_description
1 polymer ?
#
loop_
_entity_poly.entity_id
_entity_poly.type
_entity_poly.pdbx_seq_one_letter_code
_entity_poly.pdbx_strand_id
1 'polypeptide(L)'
;MTTQEFIDSIAGYIKKYAADYNVCVFSPIIAQAILESNKGTSELAVNAHNYFGLKYRKGRCKTCVGVYHKVGSEQNPDGTYTSSAMEWCKFGSMEDGVIGYFDFTNIPAYSNLKGVTDPRQYLENIKADGYATSLKYVDNLMAVIERYDLTRYDKEEMKMSNSSLVSYTKISPNKNSPRNHAIDRITPHCVVGQLSAESICGCFTSPSRQASCNYGIGYDGRISLCVEEKDRSLCSSSPANDHRAVTIECASDKTHPYAMTNAVYASLINLCVDICKRNGKKKLLWFGDKNKTLAYSPKSDEMVLTVHRWFANKSCPGDWLYSRMNDLAAKVTARLGGSTAEEKPASTTLYRVRKTWADSASQKGAFSSLANAKACADKNPGYKVFDGSGNAVYPAESKPTFSPYRVKVTASVLNIRKGAGTNYALAGAIRNGGVYTIVQESTGQGATKWGKLKSGAGWISLDYTTKVS
;
A
#
# COMPACT_ATOMS: atom_id res chain seq x y z
N MET A 1 -7.29 22.42 -28.64
CA MET A 1 -6.71 21.22 -28.02
C MET A 1 -5.35 20.97 -28.65
N THR A 2 -4.29 20.89 -27.85
CA THR A 2 -2.95 20.51 -28.31
C THR A 2 -2.90 19.01 -28.64
N THR A 3 -1.86 18.57 -29.35
CA THR A 3 -1.67 17.13 -29.63
C THR A 3 -1.59 16.32 -28.33
N GLN A 4 -0.89 16.83 -27.31
CA GLN A 4 -0.74 16.13 -26.04
C GLN A 4 -2.06 16.06 -25.27
N GLU A 5 -2.83 17.16 -25.23
CA GLU A 5 -4.18 17.17 -24.63
C GLU A 5 -5.13 16.18 -25.30
N PHE A 6 -5.04 16.03 -26.63
CA PHE A 6 -5.82 15.04 -27.38
C PHE A 6 -5.42 13.62 -26.98
N ILE A 7 -4.12 13.33 -26.97
CA ILE A 7 -3.58 12.01 -26.59
C ILE A 7 -4.01 11.65 -25.16
N ASP A 8 -3.88 12.57 -24.21
CA ASP A 8 -4.23 12.31 -22.82
C ASP A 8 -5.73 12.08 -22.63
N SER A 9 -6.56 12.86 -23.33
CA SER A 9 -8.02 12.70 -23.29
C SER A 9 -8.46 11.34 -23.87
N ILE A 10 -8.00 11.00 -25.07
CA ILE A 10 -8.40 9.75 -25.73
C ILE A 10 -7.85 8.52 -24.98
N ALA A 11 -6.60 8.58 -24.51
CA ALA A 11 -6.00 7.50 -23.74
C ALA A 11 -6.72 7.28 -22.40
N GLY A 12 -7.19 8.35 -21.75
CA GLY A 12 -7.98 8.28 -20.53
C GLY A 12 -9.26 7.48 -20.72
N TYR A 13 -10.04 7.78 -21.77
CA TYR A 13 -11.25 7.03 -22.09
C TYR A 13 -10.96 5.60 -22.53
N ILE A 14 -9.91 5.36 -23.34
CA ILE A 14 -9.54 4.00 -23.75
C ILE A 14 -9.20 3.14 -22.53
N LYS A 15 -8.36 3.64 -21.61
CA LYS A 15 -8.02 2.96 -20.35
C LYS A 15 -9.24 2.69 -19.47
N LYS A 16 -10.20 3.62 -19.44
CA LYS A 16 -11.43 3.48 -18.64
C LYS A 16 -12.28 2.29 -19.06
N TYR A 17 -12.35 2.00 -20.37
CA TYR A 17 -13.28 0.99 -20.91
C TYR A 17 -12.61 -0.31 -21.38
N ALA A 18 -11.31 -0.33 -21.70
CA ALA A 18 -10.66 -1.49 -22.34
C ALA A 18 -10.85 -2.83 -21.60
N ALA A 19 -10.86 -2.80 -20.26
CA ALA A 19 -11.05 -4.00 -19.44
C ALA A 19 -12.42 -4.68 -19.66
N ASP A 20 -13.49 -3.89 -19.86
CA ASP A 20 -14.85 -4.40 -20.08
C ASP A 20 -14.96 -5.20 -21.39
N TYR A 21 -14.03 -4.95 -22.33
CA TYR A 21 -13.96 -5.58 -23.64
C TYR A 21 -12.83 -6.63 -23.76
N ASN A 22 -12.14 -6.93 -22.64
CA ASN A 22 -10.99 -7.84 -22.59
C ASN A 22 -9.82 -7.41 -23.51
N VAL A 23 -9.59 -6.10 -23.61
CA VAL A 23 -8.48 -5.52 -24.36
C VAL A 23 -7.33 -5.20 -23.39
N CYS A 24 -6.14 -5.72 -23.68
CA CYS A 24 -4.97 -5.63 -22.79
C CYS A 24 -3.85 -4.71 -23.31
N VAL A 25 -4.03 -4.09 -24.47
CA VAL A 25 -3.06 -3.18 -25.10
C VAL A 25 -3.79 -1.96 -25.65
N PHE A 26 -3.29 -0.75 -25.38
CA PHE A 26 -4.00 0.52 -25.61
C PHE A 26 -3.31 1.40 -26.66
N SER A 27 -1.98 1.34 -26.75
CA SER A 27 -1.16 2.09 -27.71
C SER A 27 -1.62 1.94 -29.17
N PRO A 28 -2.03 0.75 -29.68
CA PRO A 28 -2.53 0.67 -31.06
C PRO A 28 -3.85 1.44 -31.24
N ILE A 29 -4.73 1.41 -30.24
CA ILE A 29 -6.02 2.11 -30.28
C ILE A 29 -5.80 3.63 -30.22
N ILE A 30 -4.89 4.09 -29.37
CA ILE A 30 -4.50 5.51 -29.29
C ILE A 30 -3.87 5.96 -30.62
N ALA A 31 -3.01 5.14 -31.23
CA ALA A 31 -2.39 5.44 -32.52
C ALA A 31 -3.43 5.55 -33.65
N GLN A 32 -4.42 4.66 -33.68
CA GLN A 32 -5.56 4.74 -34.62
C GLN A 32 -6.28 6.08 -34.46
N ALA A 33 -6.65 6.44 -33.22
CA ALA A 33 -7.30 7.71 -32.96
C ALA A 33 -6.47 8.91 -33.45
N ILE A 34 -5.16 8.91 -33.19
CA ILE A 34 -4.25 10.00 -33.63
C ILE A 34 -4.20 10.10 -35.15
N LEU A 35 -3.97 8.98 -35.84
CA LEU A 35 -3.72 8.96 -37.26
C LEU A 35 -5.01 9.23 -38.05
N GLU A 36 -6.09 8.53 -37.73
CA GLU A 36 -7.34 8.56 -38.50
C GLU A 36 -8.10 9.87 -38.31
N SER A 37 -8.00 10.49 -37.13
CA SER A 37 -8.66 11.76 -36.84
C SER A 37 -7.82 13.00 -37.18
N ASN A 38 -6.59 12.82 -37.66
CA ASN A 38 -5.57 13.88 -37.70
C ASN A 38 -5.48 14.63 -36.34
N LYS A 39 -5.23 13.89 -35.25
CA LYS A 39 -5.11 14.42 -33.88
C LYS A 39 -6.37 15.19 -33.44
N GLY A 40 -7.54 14.71 -33.83
CA GLY A 40 -8.86 15.26 -33.49
C GLY A 40 -9.33 16.41 -34.39
N THR A 41 -8.60 16.75 -35.45
CA THR A 41 -8.90 17.94 -36.29
C THR A 41 -9.55 17.63 -37.63
N SER A 42 -9.63 16.35 -38.02
CA SER A 42 -10.33 15.97 -39.25
C SER A 42 -11.81 16.36 -39.19
N GLU A 43 -12.41 16.62 -40.35
CA GLU A 43 -13.83 16.93 -40.49
C GLU A 43 -14.73 15.91 -39.77
N LEU A 44 -14.43 14.61 -39.92
CA LEU A 44 -15.24 13.54 -39.31
C LEU A 44 -15.09 13.53 -37.77
N ALA A 45 -13.89 13.81 -37.25
CA ALA A 45 -13.66 13.90 -35.82
C ALA A 45 -14.34 15.13 -35.20
N VAL A 46 -14.27 16.29 -35.87
CA VAL A 46 -14.87 17.55 -35.38
C VAL A 46 -16.39 17.51 -35.45
N ASN A 47 -16.96 17.04 -36.56
CA ASN A 47 -18.40 17.14 -36.79
C ASN A 47 -19.19 15.92 -36.33
N ALA A 48 -18.51 14.79 -36.10
CA ALA A 48 -19.17 13.53 -35.76
C ALA A 48 -18.57 12.79 -34.55
N HIS A 49 -17.54 13.35 -33.89
CA HIS A 49 -16.84 12.70 -32.77
C HIS A 49 -16.36 11.28 -33.09
N ASN A 50 -16.06 11.02 -34.37
CA ASN A 50 -15.63 9.72 -34.86
C ASN A 50 -14.13 9.78 -35.17
N TYR A 51 -13.34 9.40 -34.17
CA TYR A 51 -11.88 9.50 -34.18
C TYR A 51 -11.19 8.29 -34.84
N PHE A 52 -11.94 7.24 -35.14
CA PHE A 52 -11.44 5.93 -35.58
C PHE A 52 -11.98 5.52 -36.96
N GLY A 53 -12.58 6.44 -37.71
CA GLY A 53 -13.10 6.13 -39.04
C GLY A 53 -14.17 5.03 -39.03
N LEU A 54 -15.04 4.97 -38.01
CA LEU A 54 -16.02 3.89 -37.90
C LEU A 54 -17.13 4.08 -38.94
N LYS A 55 -17.20 3.18 -39.92
CA LYS A 55 -18.32 3.12 -40.88
C LYS A 55 -19.61 2.73 -40.15
N TYR A 56 -20.73 3.33 -40.54
CA TYR A 56 -22.02 3.01 -39.96
C TYR A 56 -22.42 1.57 -40.30
N ARG A 57 -22.83 0.83 -39.26
CA ARG A 57 -23.46 -0.48 -39.38
C ARG A 57 -24.60 -0.53 -38.38
N LYS A 58 -25.82 -0.79 -38.84
CA LYS A 58 -27.02 -0.79 -37.99
C LYS A 58 -26.83 -1.71 -36.78
N GLY A 59 -26.98 -1.14 -35.58
CA GLY A 59 -26.85 -1.87 -34.31
C GLY A 59 -25.42 -2.26 -33.90
N ARG A 60 -24.39 -1.83 -34.63
CA ARG A 60 -22.99 -2.15 -34.28
C ARG A 60 -22.49 -1.35 -33.07
N CYS A 61 -22.69 -0.05 -33.05
CA CYS A 61 -22.22 0.85 -31.99
C CYS A 61 -23.43 1.38 -31.21
N LYS A 62 -23.51 1.10 -29.90
CA LYS A 62 -24.69 1.45 -29.08
C LYS A 62 -24.79 2.95 -28.82
N THR A 63 -23.64 3.63 -28.74
CA THR A 63 -23.52 5.07 -28.53
C THR A 63 -23.64 5.90 -29.80
N CYS A 64 -23.85 5.26 -30.96
CA CYS A 64 -24.01 5.96 -32.23
C CYS A 64 -25.36 6.70 -32.27
N VAL A 65 -25.31 8.03 -32.34
CA VAL A 65 -26.48 8.91 -32.31
C VAL A 65 -26.96 9.33 -33.71
N GLY A 66 -26.25 8.95 -34.77
CA GLY A 66 -26.65 9.24 -36.14
C GLY A 66 -25.66 8.79 -37.20
N VAL A 67 -25.97 9.13 -38.46
CA VAL A 67 -25.14 8.85 -39.63
C VAL A 67 -24.55 10.15 -40.17
N TYR A 68 -23.24 10.18 -40.40
CA TYR A 68 -22.55 11.26 -41.10
C TYR A 68 -22.20 10.80 -42.51
N HIS A 69 -22.55 11.61 -43.52
CA HIS A 69 -22.31 11.28 -44.92
C HIS A 69 -21.09 12.01 -45.42
N LYS A 70 -20.10 11.27 -45.92
CA LYS A 70 -18.87 11.83 -46.49
C LYS A 70 -18.25 10.87 -47.48
N VAL A 71 -17.57 11.41 -48.50
CA VAL A 71 -16.76 10.60 -49.41
C VAL A 71 -15.55 10.03 -48.68
N GLY A 72 -15.42 8.70 -48.71
CA GLY A 72 -14.23 8.00 -48.27
C GLY A 72 -13.45 7.44 -49.45
N SER A 73 -12.20 7.04 -49.20
CA SER A 73 -11.34 6.38 -50.18
C SER A 73 -10.84 5.05 -49.62
N GLU A 74 -10.92 4.00 -50.42
CA GLU A 74 -10.36 2.68 -50.12
C GLU A 74 -9.19 2.39 -51.05
N GLN A 75 -8.17 1.72 -50.52
CA GLN A 75 -6.98 1.33 -51.29
C GLN A 75 -7.17 -0.08 -51.84
N ASN A 76 -6.96 -0.23 -53.15
CA ASN A 76 -7.03 -1.51 -53.85
C ASN A 76 -5.72 -2.31 -53.66
N PRO A 77 -5.73 -3.64 -53.90
CA PRO A 77 -4.52 -4.47 -53.79
C PRO A 77 -3.35 -4.03 -54.68
N ASP A 78 -3.62 -3.36 -55.80
CA ASP A 78 -2.63 -2.80 -56.72
C ASP A 78 -2.06 -1.43 -56.26
N GLY A 79 -2.55 -0.91 -55.12
CA GLY A 79 -2.14 0.36 -54.54
C GLY A 79 -2.94 1.58 -55.01
N THR A 80 -3.84 1.43 -56.00
CA THR A 80 -4.75 2.50 -56.44
C THR A 80 -5.85 2.79 -55.42
N TYR A 81 -6.61 3.87 -55.61
CA TYR A 81 -7.69 4.26 -54.71
C TYR A 81 -9.03 4.34 -55.42
N THR A 82 -10.08 3.90 -54.73
CA THR A 82 -11.47 4.08 -55.14
C THR A 82 -12.20 4.93 -54.11
N SER A 83 -12.89 5.98 -54.57
CA SER A 83 -13.64 6.89 -53.71
C SER A 83 -15.14 6.74 -53.94
N SER A 84 -15.92 6.72 -52.85
CA SER A 84 -17.37 6.65 -52.92
C SER A 84 -18.01 7.40 -51.75
N ALA A 85 -19.28 7.79 -51.89
CA ALA A 85 -20.07 8.25 -50.76
C ALA A 85 -20.20 7.11 -49.73
N MET A 86 -19.93 7.41 -48.45
CA MET A 86 -19.96 6.43 -47.37
C MET A 86 -20.73 6.99 -46.17
N GLU A 87 -21.31 6.07 -45.40
CA GLU A 87 -21.99 6.34 -44.14
C GLU A 87 -21.04 6.07 -42.98
N TRP A 88 -20.88 7.04 -42.08
CA TRP A 88 -20.01 6.96 -40.91
C TRP A 88 -20.83 7.12 -39.64
N CYS A 89 -20.40 6.49 -38.55
CA CYS A 89 -21.02 6.70 -37.24
C CYS A 89 -20.85 8.16 -36.79
N LYS A 90 -21.91 8.75 -36.21
CA LYS A 90 -21.88 10.01 -35.48
C LYS A 90 -22.10 9.74 -34.00
N PHE A 91 -21.24 10.30 -33.16
CA PHE A 91 -21.26 10.17 -31.71
C PHE A 91 -21.55 11.51 -31.04
N GLY A 92 -22.05 11.48 -29.80
CA GLY A 92 -22.36 12.68 -29.02
C GLY A 92 -21.12 13.32 -28.37
N SER A 93 -20.06 12.55 -28.17
CA SER A 93 -18.86 12.97 -27.46
C SER A 93 -17.64 12.11 -27.81
N MET A 94 -16.46 12.50 -27.35
CA MET A 94 -15.24 11.67 -27.46
C MET A 94 -15.38 10.33 -26.72
N GLU A 95 -15.99 10.35 -25.54
CA GLU A 95 -16.24 9.14 -24.77
C GLU A 95 -17.16 8.18 -25.53
N ASP A 96 -18.24 8.68 -26.12
CA ASP A 96 -19.16 7.89 -26.95
C ASP A 96 -18.46 7.29 -28.17
N GLY A 97 -17.55 8.03 -28.80
CA GLY A 97 -16.75 7.53 -29.93
C GLY A 97 -15.78 6.43 -29.53
N VAL A 98 -15.17 6.52 -28.33
CA VAL A 98 -14.30 5.47 -27.79
C VAL A 98 -15.09 4.21 -27.42
N ILE A 99 -16.25 4.35 -26.76
CA ILE A 99 -17.16 3.21 -26.53
C ILE A 99 -17.60 2.62 -27.87
N GLY A 100 -17.87 3.46 -28.86
CA GLY A 100 -18.23 3.06 -30.21
C GLY A 100 -17.17 2.20 -30.89
N TYR A 101 -15.87 2.50 -30.70
CA TYR A 101 -14.75 1.66 -31.18
C TYR A 101 -14.77 0.26 -30.56
N PHE A 102 -14.96 0.20 -29.24
CA PHE A 102 -15.02 -1.08 -28.53
C PHE A 102 -16.24 -1.90 -28.94
N ASP A 103 -17.42 -1.29 -29.07
CA ASP A 103 -18.61 -1.96 -29.61
C ASP A 103 -18.39 -2.44 -31.05
N PHE A 104 -17.73 -1.64 -31.89
CA PHE A 104 -17.47 -1.97 -33.29
C PHE A 104 -16.59 -3.22 -33.44
N THR A 105 -15.58 -3.33 -32.57
CA THR A 105 -14.62 -4.43 -32.55
C THR A 105 -15.05 -5.60 -31.68
N ASN A 106 -16.12 -5.50 -30.89
CA ASN A 106 -16.60 -6.60 -30.04
C ASN A 106 -17.59 -7.52 -30.76
N ILE A 107 -17.14 -8.11 -31.87
CA ILE A 107 -17.90 -9.08 -32.67
C ILE A 107 -17.04 -10.33 -32.95
N PRO A 108 -17.64 -11.46 -33.37
CA PRO A 108 -16.89 -12.70 -33.60
C PRO A 108 -15.70 -12.54 -34.57
N ALA A 109 -15.82 -11.69 -35.59
CA ALA A 109 -14.75 -11.46 -36.57
C ALA A 109 -13.46 -10.88 -35.97
N TYR A 110 -13.53 -10.22 -34.81
CA TYR A 110 -12.39 -9.58 -34.14
C TYR A 110 -12.08 -10.24 -32.78
N SER A 111 -12.50 -11.50 -32.56
CA SER A 111 -12.31 -12.17 -31.27
C SER A 111 -10.84 -12.37 -30.88
N ASN A 112 -9.96 -12.43 -31.88
CA ASN A 112 -8.49 -12.55 -31.75
C ASN A 112 -7.81 -11.27 -31.20
N LEU A 113 -8.54 -10.16 -31.02
CA LEU A 113 -8.01 -8.95 -30.40
C LEU A 113 -7.98 -9.06 -28.87
N LYS A 114 -8.80 -9.94 -28.30
CA LYS A 114 -8.97 -10.09 -26.85
C LYS A 114 -7.73 -10.72 -26.22
N GLY A 115 -7.24 -10.12 -25.14
CA GLY A 115 -6.05 -10.60 -24.42
C GLY A 115 -4.71 -10.35 -25.12
N VAL A 116 -4.71 -9.73 -26.30
CA VAL A 116 -3.45 -9.36 -26.98
C VAL A 116 -2.74 -8.27 -26.18
N THR A 117 -1.45 -8.48 -25.92
CA THR A 117 -0.59 -7.56 -25.16
C THR A 117 0.47 -6.88 -26.04
N ASP A 118 0.74 -7.40 -27.24
CA ASP A 118 1.71 -6.82 -28.16
C ASP A 118 1.01 -5.85 -29.14
N PRO A 119 1.47 -4.58 -29.23
CA PRO A 119 0.83 -3.58 -30.08
C PRO A 119 0.83 -3.95 -31.57
N ARG A 120 1.93 -4.54 -32.05
CA ARG A 120 2.06 -4.89 -33.46
C ARG A 120 1.11 -6.04 -33.81
N GLN A 121 1.06 -7.07 -32.96
CA GLN A 121 0.15 -8.19 -33.13
C GLN A 121 -1.31 -7.76 -33.12
N TYR A 122 -1.70 -6.80 -32.26
CA TYR A 122 -3.06 -6.24 -32.28
C TYR A 122 -3.40 -5.61 -33.63
N LEU A 123 -2.48 -4.82 -34.19
CA LEU A 123 -2.64 -4.15 -35.48
C LEU A 123 -2.65 -5.12 -36.66
N GLU A 124 -1.84 -6.17 -36.60
CA GLU A 124 -1.82 -7.24 -37.61
C GLU A 124 -3.14 -8.02 -37.62
N ASN A 125 -3.64 -8.40 -36.44
CA ASN A 125 -4.92 -9.09 -36.28
C ASN A 125 -6.09 -8.25 -36.82
N ILE A 126 -6.25 -7.01 -36.32
CA ILE A 126 -7.39 -6.16 -36.71
C ILE A 126 -7.38 -5.84 -38.21
N LYS A 127 -6.19 -5.70 -38.82
CA LYS A 127 -6.05 -5.54 -40.27
C LYS A 127 -6.46 -6.79 -41.02
N ALA A 128 -5.98 -7.97 -40.60
CA ALA A 128 -6.31 -9.24 -41.23
C ALA A 128 -7.82 -9.52 -41.22
N ASP A 129 -8.52 -9.04 -40.20
CA ASP A 129 -9.98 -9.17 -40.06
C ASP A 129 -10.78 -8.12 -40.86
N GLY A 130 -10.10 -7.30 -41.66
CA GLY A 130 -10.74 -6.41 -42.64
C GLY A 130 -11.08 -5.01 -42.13
N TYR A 131 -10.45 -4.54 -41.04
CA TYR A 131 -10.69 -3.19 -40.52
C TYR A 131 -10.22 -2.08 -41.48
N ALA A 132 -9.06 -2.27 -42.13
CA ALA A 132 -8.45 -1.26 -42.99
C ALA A 132 -7.86 -1.84 -44.29
N THR A 133 -8.12 -1.15 -45.40
CA THR A 133 -7.62 -1.53 -46.73
C THR A 133 -6.17 -1.07 -46.99
N SER A 134 -5.68 -0.07 -46.24
CA SER A 134 -4.34 0.52 -46.47
C SER A 134 -3.23 -0.52 -46.37
N LEU A 135 -2.39 -0.64 -47.41
CA LEU A 135 -1.29 -1.59 -47.48
C LEU A 135 -0.21 -1.35 -46.40
N LYS A 136 -0.08 -0.09 -45.93
CA LYS A 136 0.90 0.32 -44.91
C LYS A 136 0.28 0.57 -43.54
N TYR A 137 -0.92 0.06 -43.29
CA TYR A 137 -1.70 0.34 -42.08
C TYR A 137 -0.93 0.04 -40.79
N VAL A 138 -0.38 -1.18 -40.65
CA VAL A 138 0.37 -1.60 -39.45
C VAL A 138 1.60 -0.73 -39.25
N ASP A 139 2.43 -0.56 -40.29
CA ASP A 139 3.68 0.19 -40.17
C ASP A 139 3.46 1.67 -39.88
N ASN A 140 2.44 2.29 -40.48
CA ASN A 140 2.09 3.68 -40.19
C ASN A 140 1.66 3.87 -38.74
N LEU A 141 0.88 2.94 -38.19
CA LEU A 141 0.44 3.01 -36.80
C LEU A 141 1.57 2.71 -35.82
N MET A 142 2.45 1.76 -36.12
CA MET A 142 3.67 1.52 -35.34
C MET A 142 4.57 2.77 -35.31
N ALA A 143 4.73 3.46 -36.44
CA ALA A 143 5.48 4.72 -36.47
C ALA A 143 4.84 5.83 -35.61
N VAL A 144 3.50 5.84 -35.48
CA VAL A 144 2.78 6.75 -34.56
C VAL A 144 3.00 6.33 -33.10
N ILE A 145 2.95 5.03 -32.79
CA ILE A 145 3.24 4.48 -31.46
C ILE A 145 4.64 4.90 -31.00
N GLU A 146 5.63 4.75 -31.87
CA GLU A 146 7.02 5.13 -31.58
C GLU A 146 7.17 6.65 -31.42
N ARG A 147 6.61 7.43 -32.36
CA ARG A 147 6.73 8.90 -32.36
C ARG A 147 6.22 9.55 -31.06
N TYR A 148 5.15 9.00 -30.49
CA TYR A 148 4.51 9.54 -29.29
C TYR A 148 4.76 8.71 -28.03
N ASP A 149 5.67 7.73 -28.09
CA ASP A 149 5.97 6.81 -26.97
C ASP A 149 4.70 6.18 -26.37
N LEU A 150 3.77 5.73 -27.22
CA LEU A 150 2.44 5.33 -26.76
C LEU A 150 2.45 4.02 -25.95
N THR A 151 3.50 3.20 -26.04
CA THR A 151 3.64 1.97 -25.25
C THR A 151 3.69 2.25 -23.73
N ARG A 152 3.96 3.49 -23.33
CA ARG A 152 3.82 3.94 -21.93
C ARG A 152 2.39 3.81 -21.40
N TYR A 153 1.39 3.79 -22.28
CA TYR A 153 -0.01 3.59 -21.91
C TYR A 153 -0.37 2.11 -21.72
N ASP A 154 0.34 1.18 -22.39
CA ASP A 154 0.10 -0.29 -22.30
C ASP A 154 0.58 -0.91 -21.00
N LYS A 155 1.57 -0.26 -20.38
CA LYS A 155 2.04 -0.63 -19.06
C LYS A 155 0.96 -0.21 -18.07
N GLU A 156 0.61 -1.10 -17.13
CA GLU A 156 -0.15 -0.68 -15.95
C GLU A 156 0.47 0.63 -15.45
N GLU A 157 -0.35 1.67 -15.36
CA GLU A 157 0.09 2.93 -14.78
C GLU A 157 0.71 2.56 -13.44
N MET A 158 2.02 2.76 -13.30
CA MET A 158 2.72 2.44 -12.07
C MET A 158 2.19 3.39 -11.00
N LYS A 159 1.07 3.02 -10.37
CA LYS A 159 0.55 3.63 -9.16
C LYS A 159 1.52 3.27 -8.04
N MET A 160 2.69 3.90 -8.07
CA MET A 160 3.58 4.00 -6.92
C MET A 160 2.92 4.96 -5.93
N SER A 161 1.88 4.45 -5.29
CA SER A 161 1.15 5.14 -4.24
C SER A 161 2.01 5.10 -2.98
N ASN A 162 2.13 6.21 -2.27
CA ASN A 162 2.82 6.22 -0.98
C ASN A 162 2.04 5.39 0.05
N SER A 163 2.74 4.84 1.04
CA SER A 163 2.14 4.06 2.12
C SER A 163 1.13 4.87 2.92
N SER A 164 -0.04 4.29 3.21
CA SER A 164 -1.02 4.88 4.13
C SER A 164 -0.58 4.82 5.60
N LEU A 165 0.54 4.13 5.89
CA LEU A 165 1.13 4.05 7.24
C LEU A 165 1.93 5.31 7.60
N VAL A 166 2.11 6.24 6.65
CA VAL A 166 2.79 7.51 6.87
C VAL A 166 2.02 8.37 7.87
N SER A 167 2.72 8.81 8.91
CA SER A 167 2.21 9.69 9.96
C SER A 167 2.79 11.10 9.90
N TYR A 168 3.83 11.31 9.10
CA TYR A 168 4.49 12.61 8.92
C TYR A 168 5.10 12.71 7.53
N THR A 169 4.98 13.86 6.87
CA THR A 169 5.57 14.07 5.54
C THR A 169 6.39 15.33 5.54
N LYS A 170 7.64 15.23 5.04
CA LYS A 170 8.45 16.40 4.69
C LYS A 170 9.39 16.02 3.55
N ILE A 171 9.04 16.49 2.36
CA ILE A 171 9.68 16.07 1.11
C ILE A 171 11.06 16.70 0.95
N SER A 172 12.06 15.87 0.66
CA SER A 172 13.42 16.27 0.33
C SER A 172 13.50 16.81 -1.11
N PRO A 173 14.32 17.84 -1.39
CA PRO A 173 14.66 18.24 -2.76
C PRO A 173 15.64 17.25 -3.43
N ASN A 174 16.30 16.38 -2.66
CA ASN A 174 17.33 15.46 -3.15
C ASN A 174 16.71 14.20 -3.76
N LYS A 175 16.28 14.25 -5.02
CA LYS A 175 15.64 13.12 -5.74
C LYS A 175 15.81 13.21 -7.25
N ASN A 176 15.54 12.12 -7.96
CA ASN A 176 15.19 12.18 -9.39
C ASN A 176 13.72 11.89 -9.59
N SER A 177 13.04 12.71 -10.37
CA SER A 177 11.61 12.63 -10.63
C SER A 177 11.35 12.56 -12.13
N PRO A 178 10.63 11.53 -12.64
CA PRO A 178 10.22 10.32 -11.91
C PRO A 178 11.40 9.34 -11.71
N ARG A 179 11.18 8.25 -10.97
CA ARG A 179 12.05 7.07 -11.11
C ARG A 179 11.84 6.44 -12.49
N ASN A 180 12.85 5.74 -13.02
CA ASN A 180 12.81 5.14 -14.36
C ASN A 180 12.68 3.60 -14.35
N HIS A 181 12.39 2.99 -13.20
CA HIS A 181 12.14 1.55 -13.08
C HIS A 181 10.93 1.29 -12.18
N ALA A 182 10.32 0.11 -12.33
CA ALA A 182 9.34 -0.41 -11.39
C ALA A 182 10.00 -0.73 -10.03
N ILE A 183 9.20 -0.68 -8.97
CA ILE A 183 9.64 -1.08 -7.63
C ILE A 183 9.68 -2.61 -7.57
N ASP A 184 10.89 -3.15 -7.49
CA ASP A 184 11.14 -4.58 -7.28
C ASP A 184 12.25 -4.83 -6.23
N ARG A 185 12.66 -3.78 -5.52
CA ARG A 185 13.57 -3.83 -4.38
C ARG A 185 13.03 -3.08 -3.16
N ILE A 186 13.46 -3.53 -1.98
CA ILE A 186 13.41 -2.74 -0.74
C ILE A 186 14.82 -2.70 -0.18
N THR A 187 15.30 -1.52 0.19
CA THR A 187 16.61 -1.33 0.83
C THR A 187 16.40 -0.70 2.20
N PRO A 188 16.35 -1.48 3.28
CA PRO A 188 16.37 -0.96 4.64
C PRO A 188 17.75 -0.42 5.00
N HIS A 189 17.77 0.68 5.74
CA HIS A 189 18.94 1.38 6.25
C HIS A 189 18.82 1.54 7.78
N CYS A 190 19.95 1.79 8.43
CA CYS A 190 19.96 2.29 9.80
C CYS A 190 20.38 3.76 9.81
N VAL A 191 19.59 4.60 10.46
CA VAL A 191 20.01 5.96 10.79
C VAL A 191 20.53 5.97 12.23
N VAL A 192 21.76 6.45 12.39
CA VAL A 192 22.46 6.41 13.68
C VAL A 192 21.76 7.33 14.68
N GLY A 193 21.28 6.75 15.78
CA GLY A 193 20.56 7.45 16.83
C GLY A 193 19.06 7.20 16.77
N GLN A 194 18.44 7.25 17.96
CA GLN A 194 17.01 7.08 18.15
C GLN A 194 16.26 8.36 17.72
N LEU A 195 16.36 8.70 16.43
CA LEU A 195 15.73 9.88 15.82
C LEU A 195 14.22 9.67 15.71
N SER A 196 13.45 10.76 15.80
CA SER A 196 12.02 10.74 15.48
C SER A 196 11.79 10.72 13.97
N ALA A 197 10.57 10.38 13.54
CA ALA A 197 10.17 10.41 12.13
C ALA A 197 10.40 11.79 11.47
N GLU A 198 10.15 12.87 12.22
CA GLU A 198 10.40 14.26 11.78
C GLU A 198 11.88 14.57 11.66
N SER A 199 12.68 14.12 12.62
CA SER A 199 14.13 14.37 12.64
C SER A 199 14.81 13.68 11.46
N ILE A 200 14.35 12.47 11.08
CA ILE A 200 14.84 11.77 9.89
C ILE A 200 14.57 12.59 8.62
N CYS A 201 13.34 13.08 8.40
CA CYS A 201 13.08 13.97 7.25
C CYS A 201 13.91 15.26 7.33
N GLY A 202 14.10 15.79 8.54
CA GLY A 202 14.91 16.97 8.82
C GLY A 202 16.36 16.83 8.35
N CYS A 203 16.92 15.62 8.31
CA CYS A 203 18.27 15.38 7.80
C CYS A 203 18.42 15.68 6.30
N PHE A 204 17.32 15.67 5.54
CA PHE A 204 17.31 15.68 4.08
C PHE A 204 16.73 16.96 3.45
N THR A 205 16.55 18.03 4.21
CA THR A 205 15.93 19.26 3.70
C THR A 205 16.87 20.14 2.88
N SER A 206 18.19 20.04 3.11
CA SER A 206 19.18 20.84 2.37
C SER A 206 19.52 20.19 1.03
N PRO A 207 19.51 20.92 -0.10
CA PRO A 207 20.04 20.42 -1.38
C PRO A 207 21.54 20.06 -1.33
N SER A 208 22.31 20.68 -0.44
CA SER A 208 23.73 20.34 -0.27
C SER A 208 23.97 18.98 0.36
N ARG A 209 22.93 18.35 0.96
CA ARG A 209 23.02 17.03 1.57
C ARG A 209 23.31 15.94 0.54
N GLN A 210 22.78 16.08 -0.68
CA GLN A 210 22.88 15.08 -1.76
C GLN A 210 22.52 13.65 -1.33
N ALA A 211 21.61 13.53 -0.37
CA ALA A 211 21.12 12.26 0.16
C ALA A 211 19.65 12.38 0.58
N SER A 212 18.92 11.28 0.51
CA SER A 212 17.54 11.14 0.96
C SER A 212 17.16 9.66 1.08
N CYS A 213 15.99 9.38 1.64
CA CYS A 213 15.32 8.09 1.58
C CYS A 213 13.87 8.26 1.10
N ASN A 214 13.16 7.18 0.77
CA ASN A 214 11.72 7.25 0.56
C ASN A 214 11.00 7.41 1.90
N TYR A 215 11.29 6.53 2.87
CA TYR A 215 10.65 6.55 4.19
C TYR A 215 11.66 6.64 5.35
N GLY A 216 11.23 7.24 6.45
CA GLY A 216 11.89 7.17 7.75
C GLY A 216 11.04 6.39 8.76
N ILE A 217 11.65 5.65 9.67
CA ILE A 217 10.98 5.03 10.82
C ILE A 217 11.63 5.56 12.09
N GLY A 218 10.89 6.38 12.84
CA GLY A 218 11.36 6.95 14.10
C GLY A 218 11.48 5.90 15.21
N TYR A 219 12.20 6.23 16.28
CA TYR A 219 12.40 5.35 17.46
C TYR A 219 11.09 4.80 18.05
N ASP A 220 10.00 5.54 17.82
CA ASP A 220 8.63 5.27 18.25
C ASP A 220 7.81 4.41 17.28
N GLY A 221 8.41 3.98 16.18
CA GLY A 221 7.76 3.23 15.12
C GLY A 221 6.90 4.10 14.19
N ARG A 222 6.84 5.42 14.38
CA ARG A 222 6.13 6.31 13.43
C ARG A 222 6.88 6.35 12.10
N ILE A 223 6.14 6.24 11.01
CA ILE A 223 6.68 6.25 9.66
C ILE A 223 6.54 7.67 9.10
N SER A 224 7.60 8.18 8.49
CA SER A 224 7.59 9.43 7.74
C SER A 224 7.89 9.23 6.26
N LEU A 225 7.40 10.14 5.42
CA LEU A 225 7.68 10.20 3.99
C LEU A 225 8.68 11.33 3.70
N CYS A 226 9.84 10.96 3.18
CA CYS A 226 10.95 11.84 2.80
C CYS A 226 11.00 12.09 1.29
N VAL A 227 10.70 11.08 0.46
CA VAL A 227 10.62 11.16 -1.01
C VAL A 227 9.49 10.24 -1.46
N GLU A 228 8.58 10.77 -2.29
CA GLU A 228 7.47 9.99 -2.85
C GLU A 228 7.97 8.75 -3.60
N GLU A 229 7.23 7.65 -3.55
CA GLU A 229 7.63 6.41 -4.24
C GLU A 229 7.68 6.58 -5.75
N LYS A 230 6.92 7.49 -6.38
CA LYS A 230 7.08 7.79 -7.83
C LYS A 230 8.46 8.35 -8.20
N ASP A 231 9.22 8.84 -7.21
CA ASP A 231 10.54 9.44 -7.37
C ASP A 231 11.63 8.51 -6.81
N ARG A 232 12.85 8.67 -7.34
CA ARG A 232 14.05 8.01 -6.81
C ARG A 232 14.63 8.83 -5.66
N SER A 233 14.78 8.23 -4.49
CA SER A 233 15.63 8.76 -3.40
C SER A 233 17.12 8.59 -3.68
N LEU A 234 17.99 9.43 -3.09
CA LEU A 234 19.45 9.32 -3.19
C LEU A 234 20.01 8.63 -1.93
N CYS A 235 19.99 7.29 -1.87
CA CYS A 235 20.19 6.59 -0.60
C CYS A 235 21.37 5.60 -0.61
N SER A 236 21.33 4.59 -1.50
CA SER A 236 22.24 3.45 -1.42
C SER A 236 23.61 3.66 -2.06
N SER A 237 23.90 4.87 -2.57
CA SER A 237 25.08 5.15 -3.41
C SER A 237 25.09 4.36 -4.73
N SER A 238 23.95 3.79 -5.13
CA SER A 238 23.77 3.10 -6.41
C SER A 238 22.48 3.58 -7.07
N PRO A 239 22.55 4.50 -8.06
CA PRO A 239 21.38 4.93 -8.81
C PRO A 239 20.61 3.76 -9.46
N ALA A 240 21.34 2.74 -9.93
CA ALA A 240 20.75 1.53 -10.49
C ALA A 240 19.89 0.74 -9.48
N ASN A 241 20.30 0.69 -8.21
CA ASN A 241 19.48 0.11 -7.14
C ASN A 241 18.36 1.07 -6.70
N ASP A 242 18.67 2.34 -6.48
CA ASP A 242 17.72 3.32 -5.94
C ASP A 242 16.52 3.56 -6.87
N HIS A 243 16.70 3.47 -8.20
CA HIS A 243 15.57 3.53 -9.13
C HIS A 243 14.60 2.35 -8.99
N ARG A 244 15.07 1.21 -8.47
CA ARG A 244 14.27 -0.01 -8.27
C ARG A 244 13.79 -0.19 -6.83
N ALA A 245 14.42 0.50 -5.90
CA ALA A 245 14.22 0.31 -4.47
C ALA A 245 13.26 1.32 -3.85
N VAL A 246 12.49 0.86 -2.86
CA VAL A 246 12.01 1.72 -1.79
C VAL A 246 13.06 1.71 -0.67
N THR A 247 13.61 2.89 -0.35
CA THR A 247 14.68 3.03 0.64
C THR A 247 14.11 3.51 1.98
N ILE A 248 14.52 2.89 3.09
CA ILE A 248 13.89 3.09 4.40
C ILE A 248 14.94 3.32 5.48
N GLU A 249 15.04 4.54 6.00
CA GLU A 249 15.92 4.87 7.14
C GLU A 249 15.25 4.51 8.47
N CYS A 250 15.82 3.54 9.20
CA CYS A 250 15.24 3.06 10.45
C CYS A 250 16.08 3.51 11.65
N ALA A 251 15.46 4.16 12.63
CA ALA A 251 16.14 4.64 13.84
C ALA A 251 16.83 3.48 14.59
N SER A 252 18.07 3.70 14.99
CA SER A 252 18.89 2.69 15.68
C SER A 252 19.68 3.28 16.84
N ASP A 253 20.32 2.41 17.63
CA ASP A 253 21.29 2.86 18.63
C ASP A 253 22.48 3.61 18.00
N LYS A 254 23.17 4.40 18.82
CA LYS A 254 24.33 5.19 18.40
C LYS A 254 25.61 4.37 18.21
N THR A 255 25.64 3.15 18.75
CA THR A 255 26.82 2.29 18.79
C THR A 255 26.52 0.96 18.09
N HIS A 256 27.57 0.33 17.57
CA HIS A 256 27.49 -1.04 17.08
C HIS A 256 26.84 -1.96 18.15
N PRO A 257 25.92 -2.87 17.77
CA PRO A 257 25.57 -3.28 16.40
C PRO A 257 24.47 -2.46 15.73
N TYR A 258 24.17 -1.26 16.23
CA TYR A 258 23.10 -0.36 15.76
C TYR A 258 21.73 -1.02 15.91
N ALA A 259 21.41 -1.44 17.13
CA ALA A 259 20.16 -2.13 17.40
C ALA A 259 18.94 -1.23 17.19
N MET A 260 17.88 -1.80 16.59
CA MET A 260 16.58 -1.13 16.45
C MET A 260 15.68 -1.51 17.62
N THR A 261 14.76 -0.63 17.98
CA THR A 261 13.72 -0.97 18.96
C THR A 261 12.72 -1.96 18.33
N ASN A 262 11.97 -2.68 19.16
CA ASN A 262 10.88 -3.54 18.67
C ASN A 262 9.82 -2.74 17.89
N ALA A 263 9.57 -1.48 18.27
CA ALA A 263 8.64 -0.60 17.56
C ALA A 263 9.14 -0.30 16.14
N VAL A 264 10.42 0.05 15.99
CA VAL A 264 11.04 0.28 14.68
C VAL A 264 10.97 -0.98 13.81
N TYR A 265 11.33 -2.15 14.35
CA TYR A 265 11.35 -3.38 13.57
C TYR A 265 9.95 -3.86 13.17
N ALA A 266 8.95 -3.75 14.06
CA ALA A 266 7.55 -4.05 13.73
C ALA A 266 7.02 -3.12 12.62
N SER A 267 7.32 -1.83 12.71
CA SER A 267 6.97 -0.86 11.66
C SER A 267 7.68 -1.14 10.34
N LEU A 268 8.94 -1.59 10.36
CA LEU A 268 9.65 -2.02 9.15
C LEU A 268 8.96 -3.21 8.50
N ILE A 269 8.53 -4.22 9.27
CA ILE A 269 7.78 -5.36 8.74
C ILE A 269 6.45 -4.90 8.15
N ASN A 270 5.69 -4.06 8.85
CA ASN A 270 4.41 -3.52 8.37
C ASN A 270 4.58 -2.75 7.05
N LEU A 271 5.58 -1.86 7.00
CA LEU A 271 5.86 -1.05 5.82
C LEU A 271 6.31 -1.92 4.64
N CYS A 272 7.16 -2.93 4.86
CA CYS A 272 7.54 -3.88 3.82
C CYS A 272 6.35 -4.69 3.28
N VAL A 273 5.41 -5.11 4.14
CA VAL A 273 4.18 -5.78 3.71
C VAL A 273 3.32 -4.86 2.85
N ASP A 274 3.11 -3.62 3.29
CA ASP A 274 2.36 -2.61 2.55
C ASP A 274 2.98 -2.33 1.17
N ILE A 275 4.30 -2.08 1.12
CA ILE A 275 5.05 -1.88 -0.14
C ILE A 275 4.85 -3.07 -1.07
N CYS A 276 5.00 -4.30 -0.57
CA CYS A 276 4.82 -5.49 -1.38
C CYS A 276 3.39 -5.56 -1.94
N LYS A 277 2.35 -5.37 -1.11
CA LYS A 277 0.95 -5.42 -1.53
C LYS A 277 0.62 -4.38 -2.61
N ARG A 278 1.01 -3.12 -2.40
CA ARG A 278 0.76 -2.03 -3.36
C ARG A 278 1.46 -2.24 -4.71
N ASN A 279 2.58 -2.97 -4.72
CA ASN A 279 3.33 -3.31 -5.92
C ASN A 279 3.02 -4.72 -6.45
N GLY A 280 1.91 -5.35 -6.03
CA GLY A 280 1.46 -6.65 -6.55
C GLY A 280 2.37 -7.84 -6.17
N LYS A 281 3.23 -7.68 -5.15
CA LYS A 281 4.21 -8.70 -4.76
C LYS A 281 3.64 -9.64 -3.70
N LYS A 282 3.91 -10.93 -3.88
CA LYS A 282 3.49 -12.02 -2.99
C LYS A 282 4.63 -12.57 -2.15
N LYS A 283 5.89 -12.22 -2.47
CA LYS A 283 7.07 -12.76 -1.79
C LYS A 283 8.14 -11.68 -1.61
N LEU A 284 8.73 -11.61 -0.41
CA LEU A 284 9.94 -10.83 -0.14
C LEU A 284 11.12 -11.78 0.03
N LEU A 285 12.14 -11.61 -0.80
CA LEU A 285 13.30 -12.50 -0.89
C LEU A 285 14.53 -11.87 -0.23
N TRP A 286 15.26 -12.70 0.52
CA TRP A 286 16.61 -12.41 0.98
C TRP A 286 17.52 -13.57 0.62
N PHE A 287 18.60 -13.30 -0.12
CA PHE A 287 19.55 -14.36 -0.50
C PHE A 287 20.78 -14.44 0.41
N GLY A 288 21.04 -13.43 1.24
CA GLY A 288 22.23 -13.39 2.10
C GLY A 288 23.56 -13.20 1.37
N ASP A 289 23.55 -13.18 0.04
CA ASP A 289 24.73 -13.12 -0.82
C ASP A 289 24.62 -11.96 -1.80
N LYS A 290 25.67 -11.13 -1.87
CA LYS A 290 25.71 -9.92 -2.71
C LYS A 290 25.59 -10.29 -4.20
N ASN A 291 26.42 -11.20 -4.68
CA ASN A 291 26.54 -11.48 -6.10
C ASN A 291 25.25 -12.11 -6.63
N LYS A 292 24.70 -13.09 -5.89
CA LYS A 292 23.42 -13.72 -6.17
C LYS A 292 22.28 -12.71 -6.17
N THR A 293 22.22 -11.81 -5.19
CA THR A 293 21.14 -10.84 -5.10
C THR A 293 21.17 -9.82 -6.24
N LEU A 294 22.36 -9.32 -6.59
CA LEU A 294 22.51 -8.29 -7.62
C LEU A 294 22.35 -8.86 -9.04
N ALA A 295 22.67 -10.14 -9.25
CA ALA A 295 22.43 -10.84 -10.51
C ALA A 295 20.98 -11.32 -10.70
N TYR A 296 20.15 -11.31 -9.66
CA TYR A 296 18.81 -11.86 -9.71
C TYR A 296 17.79 -10.89 -10.34
N SER A 297 17.06 -11.37 -11.35
CA SER A 297 15.90 -10.70 -11.92
C SER A 297 14.62 -11.24 -11.25
N PRO A 298 13.94 -10.46 -10.38
CA PRO A 298 12.73 -10.94 -9.72
C PRO A 298 11.60 -11.13 -10.72
N LYS A 299 10.74 -12.12 -10.43
CA LYS A 299 9.48 -12.31 -11.12
C LYS A 299 8.50 -11.17 -10.81
N SER A 300 7.42 -11.10 -11.57
CA SER A 300 6.38 -10.07 -11.41
C SER A 300 5.81 -10.01 -9.99
N ASP A 301 5.73 -11.14 -9.28
CA ASP A 301 5.21 -11.27 -7.91
C ASP A 301 6.28 -11.30 -6.82
N GLU A 302 7.55 -11.07 -7.15
CA GLU A 302 8.67 -11.09 -6.20
C GLU A 302 9.22 -9.68 -5.92
N MET A 303 9.59 -9.46 -4.66
CA MET A 303 10.32 -8.31 -4.14
C MET A 303 11.64 -8.81 -3.55
N VAL A 304 12.73 -8.08 -3.72
CA VAL A 304 14.05 -8.50 -3.21
C VAL A 304 14.63 -7.47 -2.25
N LEU A 305 15.16 -7.94 -1.12
CA LEU A 305 15.90 -7.11 -0.18
C LEU A 305 17.33 -6.86 -0.67
N THR A 306 17.77 -5.60 -0.63
CA THR A 306 19.17 -5.21 -0.81
C THR A 306 19.64 -4.40 0.40
N VAL A 307 20.96 -4.24 0.54
CA VAL A 307 21.56 -3.51 1.66
C VAL A 307 22.64 -2.55 1.17
N HIS A 308 22.75 -1.39 1.82
CA HIS A 308 23.68 -0.32 1.44
C HIS A 308 25.15 -0.77 1.42
N ARG A 309 25.57 -1.62 2.37
CA ARG A 309 26.94 -2.18 2.44
C ARG A 309 27.38 -2.94 1.19
N TRP A 310 26.48 -3.30 0.29
CA TRP A 310 26.84 -3.93 -0.98
C TRP A 310 27.23 -2.92 -2.07
N PHE A 311 26.83 -1.67 -1.93
CA PHE A 311 27.03 -0.61 -2.94
C PHE A 311 28.09 0.42 -2.53
N ALA A 312 28.36 0.54 -1.23
CA ALA A 312 29.40 1.41 -0.70
C ALA A 312 30.09 0.76 0.51
N ASN A 313 31.33 1.18 0.81
CA ASN A 313 32.05 0.77 2.01
C ASN A 313 31.42 1.41 3.27
N LYS A 314 30.33 0.82 3.73
CA LYS A 314 29.49 1.29 4.84
C LYS A 314 29.03 0.11 5.68
N SER A 315 28.81 0.33 6.98
CA SER A 315 28.23 -0.68 7.88
C SER A 315 26.70 -0.76 7.79
N CYS A 316 26.02 0.14 7.05
CA CYS A 316 24.56 0.15 6.91
C CYS A 316 24.05 -1.16 6.27
N PRO A 317 22.99 -1.82 6.82
CA PRO A 317 22.00 -1.33 7.80
C PRO A 317 22.33 -1.62 9.27
N GLY A 318 23.60 -1.76 9.61
CA GLY A 318 24.05 -2.23 10.92
C GLY A 318 23.92 -3.75 11.05
N ASP A 319 24.73 -4.35 11.91
CA ASP A 319 24.78 -5.81 12.04
C ASP A 319 23.56 -6.38 12.76
N TRP A 320 22.88 -5.57 13.58
CA TRP A 320 21.63 -5.96 14.20
C TRP A 320 20.53 -6.23 13.17
N LEU A 321 20.35 -5.35 12.18
CA LEU A 321 19.34 -5.53 11.14
C LEU A 321 19.85 -6.48 10.04
N TYR A 322 21.13 -6.44 9.67
CA TYR A 322 21.69 -7.36 8.68
C TYR A 322 21.50 -8.83 9.07
N SER A 323 21.75 -9.18 10.34
CA SER A 323 21.51 -10.54 10.88
C SER A 323 20.02 -10.94 10.93
N ARG A 324 19.09 -10.00 10.74
CA ARG A 324 17.62 -10.20 10.76
C ARG A 324 16.96 -10.08 9.40
N MET A 325 17.72 -9.94 8.31
CA MET A 325 17.15 -9.83 6.96
C MET A 325 16.36 -11.07 6.54
N ASN A 326 16.82 -12.27 6.96
CA ASN A 326 16.07 -13.51 6.73
C ASN A 326 14.74 -13.53 7.50
N ASP A 327 14.75 -13.09 8.77
CA ASP A 327 13.53 -12.98 9.60
C ASP A 327 12.54 -11.97 8.99
N LEU A 328 13.04 -10.82 8.54
CA LEU A 328 12.25 -9.79 7.87
C LEU A 328 11.57 -10.34 6.61
N ALA A 329 12.35 -10.97 5.72
CA ALA A 329 11.84 -11.59 4.50
C ALA A 329 10.77 -12.66 4.78
N ALA A 330 11.02 -13.52 5.76
CA ALA A 330 10.10 -14.59 6.15
C ALA A 330 8.78 -14.05 6.71
N LYS A 331 8.84 -13.09 7.65
CA LYS A 331 7.64 -12.49 8.26
C LYS A 331 6.79 -11.71 7.26
N VAL A 332 7.43 -10.95 6.37
CA VAL A 332 6.72 -10.23 5.30
C VAL A 332 6.05 -11.23 4.37
N THR A 333 6.78 -12.24 3.88
CA THR A 333 6.23 -13.27 2.98
C THR A 333 5.07 -14.03 3.61
N ALA A 334 5.16 -14.41 4.89
CA ALA A 334 4.08 -15.07 5.61
C ALA A 334 2.79 -14.22 5.66
N ARG A 335 2.93 -12.89 5.83
CA ARG A 335 1.80 -11.95 5.85
C ARG A 335 1.24 -11.63 4.47
N LEU A 336 2.02 -11.81 3.41
CA LEU A 336 1.54 -11.76 2.03
C LEU A 336 0.73 -13.01 1.66
N GLY A 337 1.03 -14.16 2.27
CA GLY A 337 0.33 -15.43 2.08
C GLY A 337 -0.97 -15.63 2.86
N GLY A 338 -1.50 -14.60 3.55
CA GLY A 338 -2.80 -14.65 4.23
C GLY A 338 -2.79 -14.71 5.76
N SER A 339 -1.62 -14.60 6.41
CA SER A 339 -1.59 -14.38 7.87
C SER A 339 -2.06 -12.96 8.21
N THR A 340 -3.15 -12.84 8.98
CA THR A 340 -3.88 -11.58 9.22
C THR A 340 -3.39 -10.76 10.42
N ALA A 341 -2.42 -11.26 11.19
CA ALA A 341 -1.89 -10.52 12.33
C ALA A 341 -0.89 -9.45 11.87
N GLU A 342 -1.30 -8.18 11.89
CA GLU A 342 -0.35 -7.07 11.84
C GLU A 342 0.53 -7.07 13.09
N GLU A 343 1.84 -6.88 12.92
CA GLU A 343 2.71 -6.66 14.08
C GLU A 343 2.44 -5.26 14.62
N LYS A 344 1.65 -5.16 15.70
CA LYS A 344 1.39 -3.88 16.35
C LYS A 344 2.72 -3.30 16.85
N PRO A 345 3.06 -2.03 16.53
CA PRO A 345 4.21 -1.37 17.12
C PRO A 345 4.11 -1.44 18.64
N ALA A 346 5.14 -1.96 19.31
CA ALA A 346 5.20 -1.92 20.75
C ALA A 346 5.17 -0.46 21.21
N SER A 347 4.24 -0.12 22.12
CA SER A 347 4.15 1.19 22.76
C SER A 347 5.53 1.63 23.28
N THR A 348 5.91 2.89 23.00
CA THR A 348 7.17 3.58 23.37
C THR A 348 7.43 3.78 24.86
N THR A 349 6.76 2.99 25.67
CA THR A 349 6.76 3.09 27.10
C THR A 349 8.08 2.50 27.63
N LEU A 350 9.07 3.36 27.90
CA LEU A 350 10.33 2.96 28.53
C LEU A 350 10.06 2.39 29.93
N TYR A 351 10.60 1.21 30.20
CA TYR A 351 10.59 0.60 31.51
C TYR A 351 11.59 1.31 32.43
N ARG A 352 11.13 1.85 33.56
CA ARG A 352 11.98 2.55 34.54
C ARG A 352 12.34 1.61 35.68
N VAL A 353 13.62 1.54 36.05
CA VAL A 353 14.06 0.77 37.22
C VAL A 353 14.28 1.72 38.39
N ARG A 354 13.41 1.66 39.41
CA ARG A 354 13.37 2.57 40.58
C ARG A 354 12.97 1.80 41.85
N LYS A 355 13.19 2.38 43.03
CA LYS A 355 12.65 1.81 44.29
C LYS A 355 11.13 1.93 44.36
N THR A 356 10.61 3.11 44.03
CA THR A 356 9.18 3.39 43.86
C THR A 356 8.98 4.27 42.62
N TRP A 357 7.75 4.37 42.11
CA TRP A 357 7.48 5.25 40.97
C TRP A 357 7.74 6.73 41.31
N ALA A 358 7.29 7.16 42.49
CA ALA A 358 7.44 8.53 42.99
C ALA A 358 8.90 8.92 43.28
N ASP A 359 9.75 7.96 43.63
CA ASP A 359 11.18 8.18 43.88
C ASP A 359 11.98 8.18 42.58
N SER A 360 11.89 9.28 41.83
CA SER A 360 12.62 9.47 40.57
C SER A 360 14.14 9.54 40.76
N ALA A 361 14.62 10.00 41.92
CA ALA A 361 16.04 10.09 42.26
C ALA A 361 16.72 8.73 42.37
N SER A 362 15.97 7.68 42.73
CA SER A 362 16.50 6.32 42.76
C SER A 362 16.82 5.72 41.40
N GLN A 363 16.41 6.33 40.27
CA GLN A 363 16.41 5.66 38.98
C GLN A 363 17.77 5.08 38.55
N LYS A 364 17.81 3.76 38.40
CA LYS A 364 19.00 3.01 37.94
C LYS A 364 19.09 2.86 36.43
N GLY A 365 17.96 2.97 35.73
CA GLY A 365 17.96 2.92 34.28
C GLY A 365 16.58 3.07 33.66
N ALA A 366 16.57 3.27 32.35
CA ALA A 366 15.39 3.37 31.52
C ALA A 366 15.60 2.52 30.28
N PHE A 367 14.75 1.52 30.08
CA PHE A 367 14.99 0.46 29.10
C PHE A 367 13.81 0.34 28.16
N SER A 368 14.09 0.25 26.86
CA SER A 368 13.10 -0.12 25.84
C SER A 368 12.75 -1.61 25.86
N SER A 369 13.59 -2.43 26.51
CA SER A 369 13.39 -3.87 26.70
C SER A 369 13.03 -4.18 28.15
N LEU A 370 11.88 -4.82 28.36
CA LEU A 370 11.47 -5.31 29.67
C LEU A 370 12.49 -6.31 30.24
N ALA A 371 13.09 -7.15 29.39
CA ALA A 371 14.09 -8.12 29.84
C ALA A 371 15.35 -7.43 30.41
N ASN A 372 15.78 -6.34 29.78
CA ASN A 372 16.93 -5.56 30.28
C ASN A 372 16.58 -4.80 31.56
N ALA A 373 15.35 -4.30 31.65
CA ALA A 373 14.85 -3.68 32.88
C ALA A 373 14.81 -4.66 34.04
N LYS A 374 14.34 -5.90 33.80
CA LYS A 374 14.34 -6.99 34.80
C LYS A 374 15.76 -7.33 35.24
N ALA A 375 16.67 -7.56 34.30
CA ALA A 375 18.07 -7.84 34.62
C ALA A 375 18.75 -6.71 35.40
N CYS A 376 18.39 -5.45 35.15
CA CYS A 376 18.85 -4.31 35.94
C CYS A 376 18.25 -4.32 37.35
N ALA A 377 16.95 -4.58 37.49
CA ALA A 377 16.31 -4.70 38.81
C ALA A 377 16.88 -5.88 39.62
N ASP A 378 17.14 -7.03 39.00
CA ASP A 378 17.72 -8.22 39.65
C ASP A 378 19.13 -7.97 40.22
N LYS A 379 19.91 -7.14 39.52
CA LYS A 379 21.25 -6.72 39.97
C LYS A 379 21.24 -5.65 41.06
N ASN A 380 20.07 -5.06 41.35
CA ASN A 380 19.92 -3.97 42.31
C ASN A 380 18.82 -4.36 43.33
N PRO A 381 19.16 -5.04 44.43
CA PRO A 381 18.18 -5.44 45.45
C PRO A 381 17.31 -4.25 45.92
N GLY A 382 16.00 -4.46 46.01
CA GLY A 382 15.02 -3.44 46.40
C GLY A 382 14.51 -2.54 45.27
N TYR A 383 14.89 -2.80 44.02
CA TYR A 383 14.38 -2.08 42.85
C TYR A 383 13.26 -2.84 42.13
N LYS A 384 12.30 -2.08 41.60
CA LYS A 384 11.18 -2.56 40.77
C LYS A 384 11.29 -2.01 39.36
N VAL A 385 10.71 -2.71 38.40
CA VAL A 385 10.50 -2.20 37.04
C VAL A 385 9.11 -1.58 36.95
N PHE A 386 9.01 -0.37 36.43
CA PHE A 386 7.77 0.33 36.17
C PHE A 386 7.53 0.48 34.68
N ASP A 387 6.30 0.31 34.21
CA ASP A 387 5.90 0.84 32.91
C ASP A 387 5.86 2.37 32.96
N GLY A 388 5.68 3.01 31.81
CA GLY A 388 5.62 4.47 31.66
C GLY A 388 4.26 5.07 32.01
N SER A 389 3.31 4.25 32.48
CA SER A 389 2.14 4.71 33.23
C SER A 389 2.39 4.66 34.75
N GLY A 390 3.57 4.21 35.19
CA GLY A 390 3.98 4.14 36.59
C GLY A 390 3.54 2.89 37.33
N ASN A 391 3.07 1.85 36.63
CA ASN A 391 2.69 0.59 37.26
C ASN A 391 3.93 -0.29 37.45
N ALA A 392 4.09 -0.90 38.64
CA ALA A 392 5.13 -1.89 38.86
C ALA A 392 4.82 -3.18 38.06
N VAL A 393 5.73 -3.56 37.18
CA VAL A 393 5.64 -4.75 36.31
C VAL A 393 6.66 -5.84 36.66
N TYR A 394 7.60 -5.57 37.58
CA TYR A 394 8.57 -6.54 38.09
C TYR A 394 9.16 -6.13 39.47
N PRO A 395 9.43 -7.07 40.41
CA PRO A 395 9.08 -8.48 40.36
C PRO A 395 7.56 -8.64 40.22
N ALA A 396 7.12 -9.71 39.55
CA ALA A 396 5.69 -9.94 39.39
C ALA A 396 5.09 -10.13 40.78
N GLU A 397 4.45 -9.09 41.31
CA GLU A 397 3.62 -9.28 42.49
C GLU A 397 2.57 -10.31 42.09
N SER A 398 2.53 -11.42 42.82
CA SER A 398 1.50 -12.43 42.67
C SER A 398 0.16 -11.73 42.83
N LYS A 399 -0.51 -11.42 41.71
CA LYS A 399 -1.89 -10.96 41.76
C LYS A 399 -2.67 -12.06 42.47
N PRO A 400 -3.36 -11.78 43.58
CA PRO A 400 -4.17 -12.80 44.23
C PRO A 400 -5.13 -13.36 43.19
N THR A 401 -5.03 -14.67 42.94
CA THR A 401 -5.94 -15.37 42.04
C THR A 401 -7.35 -15.13 42.56
N PHE A 402 -8.17 -14.40 41.78
CA PHE A 402 -9.54 -14.14 42.16
C PHE A 402 -10.26 -15.48 42.33
N SER A 403 -10.61 -15.83 43.57
CA SER A 403 -11.33 -17.05 43.87
C SER A 403 -12.82 -16.78 43.70
N PRO A 404 -13.50 -17.45 42.74
CA PRO A 404 -14.92 -17.24 42.53
C PRO A 404 -15.70 -17.49 43.81
N TYR A 405 -16.72 -16.68 44.06
CA TYR A 405 -17.58 -16.80 45.22
C TYR A 405 -19.02 -16.52 44.86
N ARG A 406 -19.96 -16.93 45.73
CA ARG A 406 -21.39 -16.78 45.51
C ARG A 406 -21.93 -15.58 46.26
N VAL A 407 -22.91 -14.91 45.66
CA VAL A 407 -23.65 -13.80 46.28
C VAL A 407 -25.15 -14.01 46.12
N LYS A 408 -25.94 -13.63 47.11
CA LYS A 408 -27.39 -13.54 47.04
C LYS A 408 -27.79 -12.09 46.72
N VAL A 409 -28.66 -11.89 45.74
CA VAL A 409 -29.16 -10.55 45.40
C VAL A 409 -30.17 -10.11 46.45
N THR A 410 -29.98 -8.91 47.02
CA THR A 410 -30.85 -8.34 48.07
C THR A 410 -31.87 -7.34 47.53
N ALA A 411 -31.66 -6.80 46.32
CA ALA A 411 -32.60 -5.89 45.68
C ALA A 411 -33.77 -6.64 45.02
N SER A 412 -34.96 -6.01 44.98
CA SER A 412 -36.15 -6.51 44.26
C SER A 412 -35.93 -6.58 42.75
N VAL A 413 -35.17 -5.62 42.20
CA VAL A 413 -34.68 -5.63 40.82
C VAL A 413 -33.23 -5.19 40.80
N LEU A 414 -32.33 -6.01 40.27
CA LEU A 414 -30.92 -5.67 40.08
C LEU A 414 -30.55 -5.69 38.60
N ASN A 415 -30.17 -4.54 38.06
CA ASN A 415 -29.75 -4.41 36.68
C ASN A 415 -28.41 -5.12 36.42
N ILE A 416 -28.35 -5.84 35.31
CA ILE A 416 -27.12 -6.41 34.74
C ILE A 416 -26.63 -5.47 33.64
N ARG A 417 -25.35 -5.12 33.63
CA ARG A 417 -24.74 -4.22 32.65
C ARG A 417 -23.65 -4.91 31.84
N LYS A 418 -23.42 -4.45 30.61
CA LYS A 418 -22.38 -5.01 29.72
C LYS A 418 -20.96 -4.78 30.23
N GLY A 419 -20.76 -3.82 31.12
CA GLY A 419 -19.47 -3.52 31.77
C GLY A 419 -19.66 -3.11 33.23
N ALA A 420 -18.54 -2.99 33.95
CA ALA A 420 -18.51 -2.57 35.34
C ALA A 420 -18.74 -1.05 35.46
N GLY A 421 -20.00 -0.63 35.45
CA GLY A 421 -20.38 0.78 35.63
C GLY A 421 -21.76 1.13 35.09
N THR A 422 -22.40 2.15 35.67
CA THR A 422 -23.72 2.64 35.23
C THR A 422 -23.69 3.32 33.85
N ASN A 423 -22.52 3.72 33.37
CA ASN A 423 -22.27 4.21 32.02
C ASN A 423 -22.35 3.12 30.93
N TYR A 424 -22.34 1.83 31.31
CA TYR A 424 -22.50 0.73 30.36
C TYR A 424 -23.98 0.40 30.12
N ALA A 425 -24.30 0.02 28.88
CA ALA A 425 -25.63 -0.39 28.48
C ALA A 425 -26.15 -1.56 29.33
N LEU A 426 -27.47 -1.58 29.54
CA LEU A 426 -28.16 -2.69 30.20
C LEU A 426 -28.03 -3.97 29.36
N ALA A 427 -27.75 -5.07 30.04
CA ALA A 427 -27.69 -6.42 29.49
C ALA A 427 -28.85 -7.30 29.97
N GLY A 428 -29.54 -6.88 31.03
CA GLY A 428 -30.69 -7.59 31.60
C GLY A 428 -30.99 -7.10 33.01
N ALA A 429 -31.83 -7.82 33.73
CA ALA A 429 -32.07 -7.58 35.16
C ALA A 429 -32.47 -8.86 35.89
N ILE A 430 -32.04 -8.97 37.14
CA ILE A 430 -32.37 -10.04 38.08
C ILE A 430 -33.58 -9.58 38.91
N ARG A 431 -34.62 -10.42 39.00
CA ARG A 431 -35.87 -10.10 39.73
C ARG A 431 -36.29 -11.16 40.76
N ASN A 432 -35.53 -12.24 40.88
CA ASN A 432 -35.89 -13.40 41.69
C ASN A 432 -35.09 -13.51 42.99
N GLY A 433 -34.26 -12.51 43.34
CA GLY A 433 -33.42 -12.54 44.55
C GLY A 433 -32.45 -13.74 44.62
N GLY A 434 -32.10 -14.32 43.46
CA GLY A 434 -31.34 -15.56 43.36
C GLY A 434 -29.88 -15.45 43.84
N VAL A 435 -29.21 -16.60 43.89
CA VAL A 435 -27.78 -16.72 44.21
C VAL A 435 -26.96 -16.88 42.93
N TYR A 436 -25.91 -16.08 42.79
CA TYR A 436 -25.08 -15.99 41.58
C TYR A 436 -23.60 -16.14 41.90
N THR A 437 -22.83 -16.74 41.00
CA THR A 437 -21.37 -16.85 41.14
C THR A 437 -20.69 -15.66 40.49
N ILE A 438 -19.83 -14.98 41.24
CA ILE A 438 -18.96 -13.90 40.79
C ILE A 438 -17.60 -14.49 40.41
N VAL A 439 -17.13 -14.19 39.20
CA VAL A 439 -15.85 -14.71 38.65
C VAL A 439 -14.81 -13.63 38.42
N GLN A 440 -15.20 -12.36 38.59
CA GLN A 440 -14.31 -11.22 38.48
C GLN A 440 -14.92 -10.03 39.23
N GLU A 441 -14.08 -9.21 39.83
CA GLU A 441 -14.48 -7.91 40.39
C GLU A 441 -13.80 -6.77 39.64
N SER A 442 -14.45 -5.61 39.63
CA SER A 442 -13.88 -4.38 39.09
C SER A 442 -14.50 -3.15 39.79
N THR A 443 -13.75 -2.06 39.83
CA THR A 443 -14.28 -0.75 40.22
C THR A 443 -14.98 -0.11 39.01
N GLY A 444 -16.01 0.70 39.24
CA GLY A 444 -16.82 1.25 38.17
C GLY A 444 -17.87 2.22 38.66
N GLN A 445 -18.31 3.15 37.80
CA GLN A 445 -19.27 4.19 38.16
C GLN A 445 -20.57 3.60 38.75
N GLY A 446 -21.06 4.15 39.86
CA GLY A 446 -22.38 3.83 40.41
C GLY A 446 -22.48 2.57 41.27
N ALA A 447 -21.36 2.00 41.70
CA ALA A 447 -21.30 1.00 42.78
C ALA A 447 -19.92 1.03 43.46
N THR A 448 -19.85 0.61 44.72
CA THR A 448 -18.58 0.42 45.44
C THR A 448 -17.74 -0.66 44.76
N LYS A 449 -18.40 -1.71 44.29
CA LYS A 449 -17.76 -2.77 43.50
C LYS A 449 -18.73 -3.44 42.53
N TRP A 450 -18.20 -3.84 41.38
CA TRP A 450 -18.95 -4.59 40.36
C TRP A 450 -18.47 -6.03 40.33
N GLY A 451 -19.40 -6.97 40.20
CA GLY A 451 -19.13 -8.40 40.08
C GLY A 451 -19.59 -8.94 38.72
N LYS A 452 -18.70 -9.65 38.02
CA LYS A 452 -19.02 -10.33 36.76
C LYS A 452 -19.67 -11.67 37.03
N LEU A 453 -20.85 -11.89 36.47
CA LEU A 453 -21.58 -13.16 36.59
C LEU A 453 -20.87 -14.28 35.83
N LYS A 454 -20.74 -15.46 36.45
CA LYS A 454 -20.20 -16.68 35.82
C LYS A 454 -20.94 -17.09 34.54
N SER A 455 -22.23 -16.77 34.45
CA SER A 455 -23.07 -17.05 33.28
C SER A 455 -22.66 -16.26 32.03
N GLY A 456 -21.81 -15.23 32.16
CA GLY A 456 -21.47 -14.33 31.06
C GLY A 456 -22.52 -13.26 30.78
N ALA A 457 -23.65 -13.25 31.50
CA ALA A 457 -24.76 -12.31 31.29
C ALA A 457 -24.36 -10.84 31.51
N GLY A 458 -23.29 -10.58 32.27
CA GLY A 458 -22.73 -9.24 32.46
C GLY A 458 -22.29 -8.99 33.91
N TRP A 459 -22.31 -7.72 34.28
CA TRP A 459 -21.87 -7.20 35.56
C TRP A 459 -23.04 -6.72 36.40
N ILE A 460 -23.00 -6.99 37.71
CA ILE A 460 -23.97 -6.49 38.69
C ILE A 460 -23.26 -5.65 39.74
N SER A 461 -23.97 -4.70 40.33
CA SER A 461 -23.48 -3.96 41.51
C SER A 461 -23.50 -4.88 42.72
N LEU A 462 -22.35 -5.02 43.40
CA LEU A 462 -22.22 -5.86 44.59
C LEU A 462 -22.80 -5.20 45.84
N ASP A 463 -23.06 -3.89 45.80
CA ASP A 463 -23.71 -3.13 46.88
C ASP A 463 -25.13 -3.63 47.17
N TYR A 464 -25.75 -4.31 46.20
CA TYR A 464 -27.09 -4.92 46.30
C TYR A 464 -27.02 -6.45 46.41
N THR A 465 -25.95 -6.96 47.02
CA THR A 465 -25.74 -8.38 47.22
C THR A 465 -25.13 -8.69 48.58
N THR A 466 -25.36 -9.90 49.09
CA THR A 466 -24.65 -10.44 50.26
C THR A 466 -23.89 -11.69 49.87
N LYS A 467 -22.64 -11.81 50.32
CA LYS A 467 -21.81 -12.99 50.06
C LYS A 467 -22.40 -14.20 50.79
N VAL A 468 -22.51 -15.33 50.11
CA VAL A 468 -22.97 -16.60 50.68
C VAL A 468 -21.87 -17.64 50.55
N SER A 469 -21.74 -18.48 51.57
CA SER A 469 -20.78 -19.59 51.67
C SER A 469 -21.04 -20.66 50.61
#